data_AF-A0A9X6ZHT1-F1
#
_entry.id   AF-A0A9X6ZHT1-F1
#
_cell.length_a   1.000
_cell.length_b   1.000
_cell.length_c   1.000
_cell.angle_alpha   90.00
_cell.angle_beta   90.00
_cell.angle_gamma   90.00
#
_symmetry.space_group_name_H-M   'P 1'
#
loop_
_entity.id
_entity.type
_entity.pdbx_description
1 polymer ?
#
loop_
_entity_poly.entity_id
_entity_poly.type
_entity_poly.pdbx_seq_one_letter_code
_entity_poly.pdbx_strand_id
1 'polypeptide(L)'
;MAIQDQWKELNNEIQNDENHILKDIVETINDSLRDPKEEDVQSLNDKFDEIEEELKKLYKKTKYSQVEKTIKTYINDIRDTVYRKKGIKLSKWDAFVLEAKRYNWECVLELIDLVNIIDNSSDEEMEDYAKRFEQKYKEDVMPFIERNLSPFNKDLVKREFNKKQKAYANLTKKNDQENFGALLKHLRLSKGYALEDVGRLSGVSASYIHLLEKGQRQSPTLETVEKLAEGLEVPVQYFFKNRGQGNGANDTAMTGFAEMVILQNFTLNGKKASKKQKEAIVSLFNGIMKAEWTPETKLAESMELIQKIEEFISLMD
;
A
#
# COMPACT_ATOMS: atom_id res chain seq x y z
N MET A 1 -16.50 29.01 0.87
CA MET A 1 -15.68 30.24 0.91
C MET A 1 -14.22 29.87 0.76
N ALA A 2 -13.43 30.58 -0.05
CA ALA A 2 -12.02 30.28 -0.21
C ALA A 2 -11.24 30.68 1.07
N ILE A 3 -10.10 30.04 1.35
CA ILE A 3 -9.27 30.33 2.55
C ILE A 3 -8.89 31.82 2.60
N GLN A 4 -8.62 32.44 1.46
CA GLN A 4 -8.28 33.87 1.37
C GLN A 4 -9.46 34.78 1.76
N ASP A 5 -10.68 34.40 1.42
CA ASP A 5 -11.88 35.16 1.80
C ASP A 5 -12.15 35.00 3.30
N GLN A 6 -11.94 33.80 3.84
CA GLN A 6 -12.02 33.53 5.28
C GLN A 6 -10.98 34.35 6.07
N TRP A 7 -9.78 34.51 5.52
CA TRP A 7 -8.74 35.34 6.13
C TRP A 7 -9.11 36.83 6.14
N LYS A 8 -9.69 37.33 5.05
CA LYS A 8 -10.18 38.72 4.98
C LYS A 8 -11.29 38.98 5.99
N GLU A 9 -12.24 38.05 6.11
CA GLU A 9 -13.32 38.14 7.10
C GLU A 9 -12.75 38.20 8.52
N LEU A 10 -11.83 37.30 8.87
CA LEU A 10 -11.15 37.30 10.17
C LEU A 10 -10.41 38.61 10.46
N ASN A 11 -9.69 39.16 9.48
CA ASN A 11 -9.01 40.45 9.65
C ASN A 11 -10.02 41.59 9.87
N ASN A 12 -11.17 41.57 9.20
CA ASN A 12 -12.21 42.57 9.44
C ASN A 12 -12.86 42.40 10.82
N GLU A 13 -13.09 41.18 11.28
CA GLU A 13 -13.67 40.91 12.61
C GLU A 13 -12.81 41.51 13.73
N ILE A 14 -11.48 41.31 13.70
CA ILE A 14 -10.56 41.82 14.74
C ILE A 14 -10.34 43.34 14.71
N GLN A 15 -10.56 44.00 13.57
CA GLN A 15 -10.45 45.47 13.48
C GLN A 15 -11.65 46.16 14.13
N ASN A 16 -12.79 45.47 14.22
CA ASN A 16 -14.01 46.01 14.83
C ASN A 16 -14.11 45.70 16.34
N ASP A 17 -13.24 44.83 16.88
CA ASP A 17 -13.19 44.45 18.29
C ASP A 17 -11.74 44.34 18.77
N GLU A 18 -11.29 45.36 19.52
CA GLU A 18 -9.91 45.44 20.00
C GLU A 18 -9.51 44.33 20.98
N ASN A 19 -10.48 43.69 21.64
CA ASN A 19 -10.26 42.60 22.59
C ASN A 19 -10.59 41.22 22.00
N HIS A 20 -10.72 41.13 20.67
CA HIS A 20 -11.04 39.88 20.01
C HIS A 20 -9.96 38.82 20.30
N ILE A 21 -10.38 37.63 20.73
CA ILE A 21 -9.48 36.54 21.13
C ILE A 21 -8.47 36.13 20.04
N LEU A 22 -8.84 36.27 18.77
CA LEU A 22 -7.97 35.99 17.61
C LEU A 22 -7.01 37.12 17.25
N LYS A 23 -7.10 38.30 17.86
CA LYS A 23 -6.36 39.50 17.42
C LYS A 23 -4.86 39.28 17.43
N ASP A 24 -4.33 38.85 18.57
CA ASP A 24 -2.89 38.63 18.76
C ASP A 24 -2.31 37.60 17.76
N ILE A 25 -2.97 36.45 17.57
CA ILE A 25 -2.51 35.44 16.62
C ILE A 25 -2.63 35.92 15.16
N VAL A 26 -3.71 36.63 14.79
CA VAL A 26 -3.88 37.13 13.41
C VAL A 26 -2.89 38.24 13.09
N GLU A 27 -2.63 39.16 14.02
CA GLU A 27 -1.59 40.20 13.88
C GLU A 27 -0.20 39.56 13.75
N THR A 28 0.11 38.58 14.59
CA THR A 28 1.38 37.83 14.50
C THR A 28 1.53 37.14 13.14
N ILE A 29 0.47 36.48 12.63
CA ILE A 29 0.50 35.87 11.28
C ILE A 29 0.75 36.93 10.21
N ASN A 30 0.07 38.07 10.27
CA ASN A 30 0.23 39.14 9.28
C ASN A 30 1.68 39.66 9.24
N ASP A 31 2.33 39.78 10.39
CA ASP A 31 3.74 40.20 10.46
C ASP A 31 4.68 39.10 9.96
N SER A 32 4.47 37.85 10.37
CA SER A 32 5.26 36.70 9.92
C SER A 32 5.09 36.40 8.43
N LEU A 33 3.98 36.78 7.80
CA LEU A 33 3.83 36.68 6.34
C LEU A 33 4.71 37.69 5.60
N ARG A 34 5.04 38.83 6.22
CA ARG A 34 5.93 39.85 5.63
C ARG A 34 7.39 39.47 5.80
N ASP A 35 7.76 39.01 7.00
CA ASP A 35 9.11 38.51 7.29
C ASP A 35 9.08 37.19 8.07
N PRO A 36 8.98 36.03 7.38
CA PRO A 36 8.88 34.73 8.04
C PRO A 36 10.17 34.36 8.78
N LYS A 37 10.07 34.15 10.10
CA LYS A 37 11.15 33.64 10.96
C LYS A 37 10.82 32.26 11.51
N GLU A 38 11.85 31.54 11.93
CA GLU A 38 11.69 30.19 12.48
C GLU A 38 10.99 30.19 13.84
N GLU A 39 11.32 31.15 14.70
CA GLU A 39 10.70 31.34 16.01
C GLU A 39 9.18 31.63 15.90
N ASP A 40 8.75 32.26 14.81
CA ASP A 40 7.35 32.59 14.56
C ASP A 40 6.48 31.33 14.47
N VAL A 41 6.98 30.26 13.85
CA VAL A 41 6.19 29.04 13.65
C VAL A 41 5.82 28.41 15.00
N GLN A 42 6.79 28.35 15.92
CA GLN A 42 6.55 27.82 17.25
C GLN A 42 5.62 28.75 18.03
N SER A 43 5.94 30.04 18.07
CA SER A 43 5.14 31.08 18.75
C SER A 43 3.68 31.09 18.28
N LEU A 44 3.43 31.00 16.97
CA LEU A 44 2.08 31.00 16.39
C LEU A 44 1.28 29.76 16.78
N ASN A 45 1.91 28.58 16.82
CA ASN A 45 1.21 27.40 17.25
C ASN A 45 0.92 27.43 18.76
N ASP A 46 1.86 27.94 19.58
CA ASP A 46 1.67 28.08 21.02
C ASP A 46 0.52 29.04 21.32
N LYS A 47 0.50 30.22 20.67
CA LYS A 47 -0.62 31.17 20.73
C LYS A 47 -1.95 30.53 20.33
N PHE A 48 -1.98 29.67 19.32
CA PHE A 48 -3.21 28.99 18.91
C PHE A 48 -3.68 27.99 19.96
N ASP A 49 -2.75 27.20 20.50
CA ASP A 49 -3.05 26.17 21.51
C ASP A 49 -3.60 26.82 22.80
N GLU A 50 -3.09 27.99 23.19
CA GLU A 50 -3.56 28.77 24.36
C GLU A 50 -5.03 29.21 24.22
N ILE A 51 -5.46 29.62 23.03
CA ILE A 51 -6.82 30.13 22.79
C ILE A 51 -7.80 29.04 22.32
N GLU A 52 -7.33 27.83 22.03
CA GLU A 52 -8.10 26.78 21.35
C GLU A 52 -9.40 26.43 22.10
N GLU A 53 -9.31 26.23 23.41
CA GLU A 53 -10.45 25.85 24.25
C GLU A 53 -11.49 26.98 24.39
N GLU A 54 -11.04 28.23 24.39
CA GLU A 54 -11.94 29.38 24.39
C GLU A 54 -12.65 29.52 23.05
N LEU A 55 -11.95 29.30 21.93
CA LEU A 55 -12.56 29.27 20.59
C LEU A 55 -13.62 28.17 20.46
N LYS A 56 -13.36 26.98 21.02
CA LYS A 56 -14.34 25.86 21.04
C LYS A 56 -15.60 26.20 21.83
N LYS A 57 -15.48 27.00 22.90
CA LYS A 57 -16.63 27.47 23.71
C LYS A 57 -17.39 28.59 23.01
N LEU A 58 -16.69 29.52 22.37
CA LEU A 58 -17.26 30.70 21.74
C LEU A 58 -18.00 30.36 20.43
N TYR A 59 -17.41 29.51 19.60
CA TYR A 59 -17.93 29.22 18.27
C TYR A 59 -18.64 27.88 18.18
N LYS A 60 -19.71 27.84 17.38
CA LYS A 60 -20.30 26.57 16.93
C LYS A 60 -19.23 25.76 16.18
N LYS A 61 -19.32 24.43 16.28
CA LYS A 61 -18.38 23.46 15.68
C LYS A 61 -17.98 23.78 14.24
N THR A 62 -18.93 24.22 13.41
CA THR A 62 -18.68 24.58 12.00
C THR A 62 -17.83 25.85 11.85
N LYS A 63 -18.13 26.91 12.62
CA LYS A 63 -17.32 28.15 12.61
C LYS A 63 -15.93 27.90 13.20
N TYR A 64 -15.84 27.17 14.32
CA TYR A 64 -14.54 26.79 14.90
C TYR A 64 -13.67 26.03 13.90
N SER A 65 -14.19 24.98 13.26
CA SER A 65 -13.45 24.19 12.27
C SER A 65 -12.98 25.04 11.08
N GLN A 66 -13.77 26.03 10.67
CA GLN A 66 -13.39 26.98 9.64
C GLN A 66 -12.22 27.87 10.10
N VAL A 67 -12.35 28.52 11.27
CA VAL A 67 -11.32 29.40 11.84
C VAL A 67 -10.00 28.67 12.04
N GLU A 68 -10.07 27.49 12.65
CA GLU A 68 -8.92 26.60 12.86
C GLU A 68 -8.21 26.31 11.54
N LYS A 69 -8.97 25.86 10.53
CA LYS A 69 -8.41 25.51 9.23
C LYS A 69 -7.74 26.70 8.56
N THR A 70 -8.34 27.89 8.64
CA THR A 70 -7.75 29.11 8.08
C THR A 70 -6.43 29.42 8.78
N ILE A 71 -6.42 29.55 10.11
CA ILE A 71 -5.23 29.88 10.89
C ILE A 71 -4.11 28.85 10.67
N LYS A 72 -4.39 27.55 10.82
CA LYS A 72 -3.41 26.49 10.63
C LYS A 72 -2.86 26.47 9.19
N THR A 73 -3.63 26.87 8.19
CA THR A 73 -3.14 26.97 6.81
C THR A 73 -2.09 28.07 6.68
N TYR A 74 -2.33 29.25 7.25
CA TYR A 74 -1.34 30.34 7.23
C TYR A 74 -0.10 30.02 8.05
N ILE A 75 -0.24 29.37 9.21
CA ILE A 75 0.92 28.87 9.99
C ILE A 75 1.75 27.89 9.14
N ASN A 76 1.09 26.96 8.43
CA ASN A 76 1.77 26.04 7.53
C ASN A 76 2.49 26.76 6.37
N ASP A 77 1.88 27.80 5.78
CA ASP A 77 2.49 28.59 4.71
C ASP A 77 3.74 29.35 5.19
N ILE A 78 3.70 29.89 6.41
CA ILE A 78 4.86 30.51 7.08
C ILE A 78 5.96 29.47 7.27
N ARG A 79 5.64 28.31 7.88
CA ARG A 79 6.59 27.20 8.06
C ARG A 79 7.22 26.79 6.74
N ASP A 80 6.43 26.52 5.72
CA ASP A 80 6.94 26.07 4.42
C ASP A 80 7.85 27.14 3.79
N THR A 81 7.58 28.42 4.03
CA THR A 81 8.45 29.53 3.60
C THR A 81 9.78 29.57 4.37
N VAL A 82 9.74 29.36 5.70
CA VAL A 82 10.95 29.25 6.53
C VAL A 82 11.84 28.11 6.05
N TYR A 83 11.28 26.92 5.82
CA TYR A 83 12.05 25.77 5.32
C TYR A 83 12.62 26.03 3.91
N ARG A 84 11.85 26.67 3.02
CA ARG A 84 12.33 27.08 1.69
C ARG A 84 13.50 28.05 1.77
N LYS A 85 13.48 29.04 2.67
CA LYS A 85 14.61 29.97 2.90
C LYS A 85 15.89 29.22 3.33
N LYS A 86 15.76 28.07 4.00
CA LYS A 86 16.87 27.17 4.37
C LYS A 86 17.32 26.22 3.25
N GLY A 87 16.69 26.28 2.07
CA GLY A 87 16.94 25.34 0.98
C GLY A 87 16.33 23.96 1.18
N ILE A 88 15.44 23.79 2.16
CA ILE A 88 14.78 22.52 2.47
C ILE A 88 13.37 22.53 1.89
N LYS A 89 13.05 21.54 1.05
CA LYS A 89 11.69 21.34 0.54
C LYS A 89 10.99 20.26 1.35
N LEU A 90 10.11 20.65 2.27
CA LEU A 90 9.27 19.71 3.01
C LEU A 90 8.26 19.03 2.09
N SER A 91 8.17 17.71 2.17
CA SER A 91 7.02 16.99 1.63
C SER A 91 5.81 17.14 2.56
N LYS A 92 4.61 16.81 2.06
CA LYS A 92 3.40 16.75 2.89
C LYS A 92 3.52 15.74 4.03
N TRP A 93 4.29 14.67 3.83
CA TRP A 93 4.56 13.67 4.85
C TRP A 93 5.51 14.23 5.92
N ASP A 94 6.59 14.90 5.52
CA ASP A 94 7.53 15.51 6.48
C ASP A 94 6.84 16.55 7.37
N ALA A 95 6.00 17.40 6.77
CA ALA A 95 5.17 18.36 7.48
C ALA A 95 4.25 17.69 8.51
N PHE A 96 3.62 16.57 8.14
CA PHE A 96 2.79 15.78 9.05
C PHE A 96 3.59 15.17 10.21
N VAL A 97 4.77 14.61 9.93
CA VAL A 97 5.65 14.04 10.96
C VAL A 97 6.11 15.12 11.95
N LEU A 98 6.44 16.33 11.46
CA LEU A 98 6.78 17.46 12.33
C LEU A 98 5.63 17.84 13.26
N GLU A 99 4.40 17.91 12.74
CA GLU A 99 3.20 18.21 13.55
C GLU A 99 2.96 17.13 14.62
N ALA A 100 3.04 15.85 14.23
CA ALA A 100 2.85 14.73 15.16
C ALA A 100 3.91 14.71 16.28
N LYS A 101 5.16 15.07 15.96
CA LYS A 101 6.24 15.22 16.94
C LYS A 101 6.01 16.40 17.88
N ARG A 102 5.56 17.54 17.35
CA ARG A 102 5.28 18.75 18.16
C ARG A 102 4.29 18.44 19.27
N TYR A 103 3.19 17.77 18.93
CA TYR A 103 2.14 17.44 19.90
C TYR A 103 2.35 16.10 20.62
N ASN A 104 3.45 15.40 20.36
CA ASN A 104 3.75 14.07 20.89
C ASN A 104 2.58 13.08 20.78
N TRP A 105 2.03 12.91 19.58
CA TRP A 105 0.97 11.92 19.35
C TRP A 105 1.56 10.51 19.30
N GLU A 106 1.81 9.91 20.46
CA GLU A 106 2.56 8.64 20.60
C GLU A 106 2.06 7.53 19.66
N CYS A 107 0.77 7.21 19.67
CA CYS A 107 0.21 6.17 18.79
C CYS A 107 0.35 6.51 17.28
N VAL A 108 0.36 7.79 16.92
CA VAL A 108 0.57 8.24 15.54
C VAL A 108 2.05 8.12 15.17
N LEU A 109 2.95 8.45 16.07
CA LEU A 109 4.41 8.30 15.90
C LEU A 109 4.80 6.84 15.75
N GLU A 110 4.24 5.94 16.57
CA GLU A 110 4.44 4.49 16.40
C GLU A 110 4.00 3.99 15.02
N LEU A 111 2.87 4.50 14.52
CA LEU A 111 2.37 4.11 13.20
C LEU A 111 3.22 4.72 12.07
N ILE A 112 3.79 5.92 12.26
CA ILE A 112 4.79 6.50 11.36
C ILE A 112 6.05 5.64 11.31
N ASP A 113 6.52 5.13 12.44
CA ASP A 113 7.69 4.23 12.46
C ASP A 113 7.41 2.93 11.71
N LEU A 114 6.20 2.38 11.84
CA LEU A 114 5.78 1.23 11.04
C LEU A 114 5.71 1.55 9.54
N VAL A 115 5.27 2.74 9.15
CA VAL A 115 5.33 3.21 7.75
C VAL A 115 6.77 3.25 7.25
N ASN A 116 7.71 3.75 8.06
CA ASN A 116 9.13 3.77 7.70
C ASN A 116 9.70 2.36 7.54
N ILE A 117 9.28 1.41 8.37
CA ILE A 117 9.64 -0.01 8.20
C ILE A 117 9.09 -0.54 6.88
N ILE A 118 7.80 -0.33 6.60
CA ILE A 118 7.14 -0.81 5.36
C ILE A 118 7.85 -0.23 4.13
N ASP A 119 8.06 1.08 4.12
CA ASP A 119 8.65 1.80 2.98
C ASP A 119 10.10 1.37 2.69
N ASN A 120 10.79 0.76 3.68
CA ASN A 120 12.16 0.22 3.55
C ASN A 120 12.22 -1.32 3.54
N SER A 121 11.08 -2.01 3.69
CA SER A 121 11.01 -3.48 3.77
C SER A 121 11.08 -4.13 2.39
N SER A 122 11.48 -5.41 2.36
CA SER A 122 11.36 -6.23 1.15
C SER A 122 9.88 -6.59 0.88
N ASP A 123 9.54 -6.87 -0.39
CA ASP A 123 8.18 -7.23 -0.81
C ASP A 123 7.55 -8.40 -0.03
N GLU A 124 8.35 -9.31 0.55
CA GLU A 124 7.86 -10.53 1.18
C GLU A 124 7.29 -10.28 2.59
N GLU A 125 7.91 -9.38 3.36
CA GLU A 125 7.46 -9.02 4.72
C GLU A 125 6.41 -7.90 4.70
N MET A 126 6.31 -7.20 3.58
CA MET A 126 5.43 -6.04 3.40
C MET A 126 3.95 -6.37 3.67
N GLU A 127 3.46 -7.55 3.29
CA GLU A 127 2.05 -7.92 3.52
C GLU A 127 1.72 -8.05 5.01
N ASP A 128 2.66 -8.57 5.82
CA ASP A 128 2.48 -8.69 7.26
C ASP A 128 2.52 -7.32 7.95
N TYR A 129 3.50 -6.49 7.59
CA TYR A 129 3.59 -5.12 8.12
C TYR A 129 2.40 -4.26 7.71
N ALA A 130 1.89 -4.41 6.48
CA ALA A 130 0.70 -3.71 6.01
C ALA A 130 -0.56 -4.12 6.81
N LYS A 131 -0.71 -5.41 7.13
CA LYS A 131 -1.81 -5.88 8.01
C LYS A 131 -1.67 -5.30 9.42
N ARG A 132 -0.46 -5.30 9.97
CA ARG A 132 -0.16 -4.68 11.27
C ARG A 132 -0.44 -3.17 11.27
N PHE A 133 -0.13 -2.49 10.17
CA PHE A 133 -0.44 -1.08 9.98
C PHE A 133 -1.95 -0.82 10.02
N GLU A 134 -2.73 -1.58 9.25
CA GLU A 134 -4.19 -1.48 9.21
C GLU A 134 -4.81 -1.72 10.60
N GLN A 135 -4.30 -2.73 11.31
CA GLN A 135 -4.74 -3.05 12.65
C GLN A 135 -4.45 -1.90 13.63
N LYS A 136 -3.19 -1.45 13.75
CA LYS A 136 -2.81 -0.35 14.65
C LYS A 136 -3.53 0.95 14.31
N TYR A 137 -3.71 1.25 13.02
CA TYR A 137 -4.48 2.42 12.60
C TYR A 137 -5.92 2.37 13.14
N LYS A 138 -6.58 1.22 13.05
CA LYS A 138 -7.96 1.04 13.49
C LYS A 138 -8.11 0.97 15.01
N GLU A 139 -7.21 0.28 15.70
CA GLU A 139 -7.30 -0.02 17.13
C GLU A 139 -6.73 1.10 18.00
N ASP A 140 -5.62 1.72 17.58
CA ASP A 140 -4.90 2.72 18.38
C ASP A 140 -5.20 4.14 17.87
N VAL A 141 -4.90 4.40 16.60
CA VAL A 141 -4.90 5.77 16.04
C VAL A 141 -6.32 6.32 15.87
N MET A 142 -7.24 5.55 15.31
CA MET A 142 -8.61 6.00 15.05
C MET A 142 -9.35 6.44 16.34
N PRO A 143 -9.37 5.65 17.43
CA PRO A 143 -9.96 6.10 18.68
C PRO A 143 -9.26 7.32 19.28
N PHE A 144 -7.93 7.39 19.18
CA PHE A 144 -7.16 8.53 19.66
C PHE A 144 -7.54 9.82 18.93
N ILE A 145 -7.55 9.82 17.59
CA ILE A 145 -7.84 11.04 16.82
C ILE A 145 -9.30 11.49 16.93
N GLU A 146 -10.23 10.55 17.16
CA GLU A 146 -11.65 10.88 17.35
C GLU A 146 -11.91 11.55 18.70
N ARG A 147 -11.12 11.24 19.72
CA ARG A 147 -11.29 11.74 21.09
C ARG A 147 -10.45 12.98 21.40
N ASN A 148 -9.22 13.03 20.90
CA ASN A 148 -8.22 13.97 21.40
C ASN A 148 -7.82 15.05 20.39
N LEU A 149 -8.06 14.83 19.09
CA LEU A 149 -7.61 15.78 18.07
C LEU A 149 -8.72 16.70 17.61
N SER A 150 -8.30 17.92 17.31
CA SER A 150 -9.12 18.93 16.67
C SER A 150 -9.55 18.48 15.24
N PRO A 151 -10.62 19.07 14.67
CA PRO A 151 -11.08 18.75 13.32
C PRO A 151 -9.97 18.81 12.26
N PHE A 152 -9.15 19.86 12.27
CA PHE A 152 -8.05 20.00 11.30
C PHE A 152 -7.01 18.88 11.42
N ASN A 153 -6.55 18.60 12.65
CA ASN A 153 -5.50 17.60 12.90
C ASN A 153 -6.00 16.18 12.63
N LYS A 154 -7.26 15.89 12.97
CA LYS A 154 -7.92 14.64 12.62
C LYS A 154 -7.96 14.42 11.11
N ASP A 155 -8.35 15.43 10.34
CA ASP A 155 -8.38 15.36 8.88
C ASP A 155 -6.97 15.20 8.28
N LEU A 156 -5.96 15.85 8.88
CA LEU A 156 -4.55 15.69 8.51
C LEU A 156 -4.09 14.25 8.68
N VAL A 157 -4.25 13.67 9.87
CA VAL A 157 -3.84 12.28 10.17
C VAL A 157 -4.53 11.30 9.23
N LYS A 158 -5.87 11.40 9.11
CA LYS A 158 -6.65 10.53 8.21
C LYS A 158 -6.17 10.63 6.78
N ARG A 159 -5.95 11.84 6.28
CA ARG A 159 -5.52 12.06 4.89
C ARG A 159 -4.18 11.41 4.60
N GLU A 160 -3.19 11.58 5.47
CA GLU A 160 -1.85 11.06 5.21
C GLU A 160 -1.78 9.54 5.36
N PHE A 161 -2.42 8.95 6.38
CA PHE A 161 -2.47 7.49 6.48
C PHE A 161 -3.34 6.83 5.40
N ASN A 162 -4.47 7.43 5.00
CA ASN A 162 -5.28 6.90 3.90
C ASN A 162 -4.49 6.85 2.57
N LYS A 163 -3.54 7.77 2.34
CA LYS A 163 -2.66 7.69 1.16
C LYS A 163 -1.72 6.49 1.26
N LYS A 164 -1.17 6.21 2.44
CA LYS A 164 -0.30 5.05 2.70
C LYS A 164 -1.07 3.75 2.53
N GLN A 165 -2.27 3.62 3.13
CA GLN A 165 -3.16 2.47 2.92
C GLN A 165 -3.42 2.19 1.42
N LYS A 166 -3.74 3.24 0.65
CA LYS A 166 -3.95 3.11 -0.79
C LYS A 166 -2.69 2.67 -1.53
N ALA A 167 -1.52 3.21 -1.16
CA ALA A 167 -0.26 2.80 -1.76
C ALA A 167 0.02 1.32 -1.48
N TYR A 168 -0.16 0.87 -0.23
CA TYR A 168 0.07 -0.52 0.16
C TYR A 168 -0.93 -1.48 -0.48
N ALA A 169 -2.21 -1.11 -0.53
CA ALA A 169 -3.24 -1.90 -1.22
C ALA A 169 -2.98 -2.04 -2.73
N ASN A 170 -2.39 -1.03 -3.37
CA ASN A 170 -2.04 -1.11 -4.78
C ASN A 170 -0.82 -2.02 -5.02
N LEU A 171 0.16 -1.99 -4.12
CA LEU A 171 1.34 -2.85 -4.17
C LEU A 171 0.97 -4.33 -3.96
N THR A 172 0.10 -4.64 -2.99
CA THR A 172 -0.38 -6.01 -2.77
C THR A 172 -1.19 -6.51 -3.97
N LYS A 173 -2.10 -5.69 -4.52
CA LYS A 173 -2.84 -6.03 -5.75
C LYS A 173 -1.93 -6.33 -6.93
N LYS A 174 -0.85 -5.57 -7.11
CA LYS A 174 0.12 -5.81 -8.18
C LYS A 174 0.80 -7.18 -8.00
N ASN A 175 1.21 -7.52 -6.78
CA ASN A 175 1.84 -8.80 -6.47
C ASN A 175 0.87 -9.97 -6.72
N ASP A 176 -0.39 -9.82 -6.30
CA ASP A 176 -1.45 -10.82 -6.54
C ASP A 176 -1.73 -11.05 -8.02
N GLN A 177 -1.64 -10.00 -8.84
CA GLN A 177 -1.84 -10.08 -10.29
C GLN A 177 -0.66 -10.72 -11.02
N GLU A 178 0.58 -10.45 -10.59
CA GLU A 178 1.76 -11.16 -11.09
C GLU A 178 1.67 -12.66 -10.80
N ASN A 179 1.15 -13.03 -9.62
CA ASN A 179 0.91 -14.41 -9.22
C ASN A 179 -0.21 -15.08 -10.03
N PHE A 180 -1.30 -14.36 -10.34
CA PHE A 180 -2.39 -14.89 -11.19
C PHE A 180 -1.89 -15.32 -12.57
N GLY A 181 -1.14 -14.44 -13.27
CA GLY A 181 -0.64 -14.74 -14.61
C GLY A 181 0.37 -15.89 -14.61
N ALA A 182 1.20 -15.99 -13.57
CA ALA A 182 2.12 -17.10 -13.38
C ALA A 182 1.37 -18.43 -13.15
N LEU A 183 0.36 -18.43 -12.28
CA LEU A 183 -0.46 -19.61 -12.01
C LEU A 183 -1.23 -20.07 -13.25
N LEU A 184 -1.84 -19.14 -14.00
CA LEU A 184 -2.55 -19.44 -15.24
C LEU A 184 -1.64 -20.14 -16.25
N LYS A 185 -0.44 -19.60 -16.46
CA LYS A 185 0.58 -20.20 -17.33
C LYS A 185 0.98 -21.60 -16.85
N HIS A 186 1.19 -21.75 -15.54
CA HIS A 186 1.55 -23.03 -14.96
C HIS A 186 0.46 -24.09 -15.19
N LEU A 187 -0.79 -23.79 -14.88
CA LEU A 187 -1.92 -24.71 -15.08
C LEU A 187 -2.05 -25.12 -16.54
N ARG A 188 -1.99 -24.15 -17.46
CA ARG A 188 -2.02 -24.43 -18.90
C ARG A 188 -0.91 -25.38 -19.34
N LEU A 189 0.34 -25.09 -18.95
CA LEU A 189 1.49 -25.91 -19.34
C LEU A 189 1.47 -27.28 -18.66
N SER A 190 0.99 -27.38 -17.42
CA SER A 190 0.87 -28.66 -16.70
C SER A 190 -0.05 -29.66 -17.39
N LYS A 191 -1.06 -29.15 -18.12
CA LYS A 191 -2.00 -29.90 -18.95
C LYS A 191 -1.57 -30.06 -20.42
N GLY A 192 -0.40 -29.54 -20.79
CA GLY A 192 0.13 -29.64 -22.15
C GLY A 192 -0.61 -28.77 -23.18
N TYR A 193 -1.38 -27.77 -22.74
CA TYR A 193 -2.19 -26.93 -23.62
C TYR A 193 -1.40 -25.76 -24.23
N ALA A 194 -1.61 -25.50 -25.52
CA ALA A 194 -1.23 -24.25 -26.15
C ALA A 194 -2.19 -23.11 -25.75
N LEU A 195 -1.85 -21.86 -26.10
CA LEU A 195 -2.71 -20.71 -25.80
C LEU A 195 -4.06 -20.83 -26.53
N GLU A 196 -4.03 -21.35 -27.75
CA GLU A 196 -5.19 -21.59 -28.60
C GLU A 196 -6.10 -22.67 -28.02
N ASP A 197 -5.53 -23.69 -27.37
CA ASP A 197 -6.29 -24.76 -26.73
C ASP A 197 -7.11 -24.21 -25.57
N VAL A 198 -6.47 -23.50 -24.63
CA VAL A 198 -7.17 -22.87 -23.51
C VAL A 198 -8.17 -21.84 -24.03
N GLY A 199 -7.82 -21.11 -25.09
CA GLY A 199 -8.75 -20.13 -25.65
C GLY A 199 -10.01 -20.76 -26.23
N ARG A 200 -9.88 -21.91 -26.90
CA ARG A 200 -11.02 -22.71 -27.39
C ARG A 200 -11.83 -23.31 -26.25
N LEU A 201 -11.18 -23.82 -25.21
CA LEU A 201 -11.83 -24.49 -24.08
C LEU A 201 -12.54 -23.51 -23.13
N SER A 202 -11.95 -22.33 -22.89
CA SER A 202 -12.50 -21.31 -21.98
C SER A 202 -13.38 -20.26 -22.67
N GLY A 203 -13.32 -20.15 -24.00
CA GLY A 203 -13.94 -19.06 -24.74
C GLY A 203 -13.28 -17.69 -24.52
N VAL A 204 -12.08 -17.65 -23.92
CA VAL A 204 -11.26 -16.44 -23.74
C VAL A 204 -10.23 -16.37 -24.86
N SER A 205 -9.99 -15.21 -25.46
CA SER A 205 -9.07 -15.15 -26.60
C SER A 205 -7.63 -15.50 -26.21
N ALA A 206 -6.94 -16.30 -27.05
CA ALA A 206 -5.55 -16.69 -26.85
C ALA A 206 -4.61 -15.48 -26.65
N SER A 207 -4.87 -14.38 -27.37
CA SER A 207 -4.15 -13.11 -27.20
C SER A 207 -4.36 -12.51 -25.82
N TYR A 208 -5.58 -12.55 -25.27
CA TYR A 208 -5.84 -12.03 -23.93
C TYR A 208 -5.21 -12.92 -22.86
N ILE A 209 -5.27 -14.25 -23.01
CA ILE A 209 -4.57 -15.22 -22.14
C ILE A 209 -3.07 -14.93 -22.12
N HIS A 210 -2.44 -14.72 -23.28
CA HIS A 210 -1.02 -14.37 -23.37
C HIS A 210 -0.68 -13.09 -22.60
N LEU A 211 -1.51 -12.06 -22.72
CA LEU A 211 -1.31 -10.79 -22.01
C LEU A 211 -1.47 -10.95 -20.49
N LEU A 212 -2.42 -11.79 -20.04
CA LEU A 212 -2.60 -12.15 -18.63
C LEU A 212 -1.37 -12.90 -18.10
N GLU A 213 -0.87 -13.91 -18.82
CA GLU A 213 0.30 -14.70 -18.41
C GLU A 213 1.58 -13.87 -18.30
N LYS A 214 1.74 -12.84 -19.14
CA LYS A 214 2.84 -11.89 -19.09
C LYS A 214 2.65 -10.76 -18.08
N GLY A 215 1.48 -10.66 -17.44
CA GLY A 215 1.14 -9.57 -16.53
C GLY A 215 0.93 -8.22 -17.24
N GLN A 216 0.82 -8.20 -18.57
CA GLN A 216 0.58 -6.99 -19.38
C GLN A 216 -0.90 -6.58 -19.35
N ARG A 217 -1.81 -7.54 -19.16
CA ARG A 217 -3.19 -7.30 -18.74
C ARG A 217 -3.36 -7.82 -17.33
N GLN A 218 -4.00 -7.03 -16.50
CA GLN A 218 -4.20 -7.28 -15.08
C GLN A 218 -5.70 -7.18 -14.77
N SER A 219 -6.14 -7.84 -13.70
CA SER A 219 -7.54 -7.82 -13.24
C SER A 219 -8.57 -8.34 -14.26
N PRO A 220 -8.51 -9.62 -14.66
CA PRO A 220 -9.62 -10.23 -15.38
C PRO A 220 -10.92 -10.16 -14.55
N THR A 221 -12.07 -10.09 -15.22
CA THR A 221 -13.37 -10.15 -14.52
C THR A 221 -13.56 -11.52 -13.88
N LEU A 222 -14.40 -11.61 -12.84
CA LEU A 222 -14.75 -12.89 -12.21
C LEU A 222 -15.23 -13.91 -13.27
N GLU A 223 -16.11 -13.48 -14.17
CA GLU A 223 -16.59 -14.30 -15.28
C GLU A 223 -15.46 -14.84 -16.16
N THR A 224 -14.43 -14.02 -16.41
CA THR A 224 -13.27 -14.47 -17.19
C THR A 224 -12.43 -15.48 -16.40
N VAL A 225 -12.29 -15.29 -15.09
CA VAL A 225 -11.58 -16.25 -14.23
C VAL A 225 -12.33 -17.58 -14.18
N GLU A 226 -13.66 -17.56 -14.06
CA GLU A 226 -14.52 -18.76 -14.10
C GLU A 226 -14.38 -19.52 -15.42
N LYS A 227 -14.45 -18.80 -16.55
CA LYS A 227 -14.23 -19.37 -17.89
C LYS A 227 -12.86 -20.02 -18.03
N LEU A 228 -11.81 -19.35 -17.55
CA LEU A 228 -10.45 -19.90 -17.58
C LEU A 228 -10.33 -21.14 -16.69
N ALA A 229 -10.93 -21.12 -15.50
CA ALA A 229 -10.94 -22.26 -14.60
C ALA A 229 -11.68 -23.46 -15.18
N GLU A 230 -12.85 -23.23 -15.81
CA GLU A 230 -13.62 -24.25 -16.52
C GLU A 230 -12.82 -24.84 -17.68
N GLY A 231 -12.23 -24.00 -18.55
CA GLY A 231 -11.43 -24.45 -19.68
C GLY A 231 -10.12 -25.14 -19.30
N LEU A 232 -9.64 -24.92 -18.07
CA LEU A 232 -8.49 -25.62 -17.49
C LEU A 232 -8.91 -26.79 -16.60
N GLU A 233 -10.21 -27.02 -16.43
CA GLU A 233 -10.80 -28.04 -15.55
C GLU A 233 -10.21 -28.00 -14.13
N VAL A 234 -10.11 -26.79 -13.57
CA VAL A 234 -9.70 -26.57 -12.18
C VAL A 234 -10.79 -25.84 -11.41
N PRO A 235 -10.89 -26.02 -10.09
CA PRO A 235 -11.76 -25.20 -9.27
C PRO A 235 -11.37 -23.72 -9.37
N VAL A 236 -12.35 -22.83 -9.56
CA VAL A 236 -12.11 -21.37 -9.68
C VAL A 236 -11.34 -20.80 -8.47
N GLN A 237 -11.46 -21.44 -7.31
CA GLN A 237 -10.75 -21.10 -6.08
C GLN A 237 -9.23 -21.07 -6.25
N TYR A 238 -8.68 -21.82 -7.22
CA TYR A 238 -7.24 -21.86 -7.49
C TYR A 238 -6.68 -20.48 -7.83
N PHE A 239 -7.49 -19.64 -8.48
CA PHE A 239 -7.09 -18.28 -8.86
C PHE A 239 -7.22 -17.26 -7.73
N PHE A 240 -7.70 -17.65 -6.54
CA PHE A 240 -7.91 -16.76 -5.41
C PHE A 240 -6.99 -17.11 -4.24
N LYS A 241 -6.40 -16.09 -3.60
CA LYS A 241 -5.36 -16.19 -2.56
C LYS A 241 -5.83 -16.81 -1.22
N ASN A 242 -7.08 -17.28 -1.10
CA ASN A 242 -7.63 -17.75 0.18
C ASN A 242 -7.38 -19.26 0.40
N ARG A 243 -6.38 -19.49 1.24
CA ARG A 243 -5.86 -20.73 1.83
C ARG A 243 -6.94 -21.75 2.24
N GLY A 244 -6.68 -23.03 1.94
CA GLY A 244 -6.62 -24.03 3.01
C GLY A 244 -7.72 -25.09 3.13
N GLN A 245 -8.57 -25.35 2.14
CA GLN A 245 -9.40 -26.58 2.16
C GLN A 245 -9.37 -27.28 0.81
N GLY A 246 -8.50 -28.29 0.72
CA GLY A 246 -8.55 -29.28 -0.36
C GLY A 246 -9.77 -30.16 -0.19
N ASN A 247 -10.49 -30.39 -1.29
CA ASN A 247 -11.42 -31.50 -1.45
C ASN A 247 -11.28 -32.04 -2.87
N GLY A 248 -11.07 -33.35 -3.00
CA GLY A 248 -11.13 -34.08 -4.26
C GLY A 248 -9.84 -34.82 -4.59
N ALA A 249 -9.89 -36.15 -4.55
CA ALA A 249 -8.75 -37.04 -4.65
C ALA A 249 -8.30 -37.30 -6.10
N ASN A 250 -7.01 -37.61 -6.22
CA ASN A 250 -6.30 -38.34 -7.28
C ASN A 250 -5.61 -37.58 -8.42
N ASP A 251 -5.63 -36.24 -8.45
CA ASP A 251 -4.76 -35.45 -9.36
C ASP A 251 -4.15 -34.18 -8.69
N THR A 252 -4.38 -34.00 -7.39
CA THR A 252 -4.20 -32.73 -6.66
C THR A 252 -2.82 -32.49 -6.05
N ALA A 253 -1.96 -33.51 -5.96
CA ALA A 253 -0.64 -33.34 -5.35
C ALA A 253 0.31 -32.51 -6.24
N MET A 254 0.24 -32.70 -7.57
CA MET A 254 1.07 -31.98 -8.54
C MET A 254 0.66 -30.51 -8.64
N THR A 255 -0.64 -30.21 -8.51
CA THR A 255 -1.16 -28.83 -8.51
C THR A 255 -0.90 -28.13 -7.17
N GLY A 256 -1.12 -28.81 -6.04
CA GLY A 256 -0.97 -28.21 -4.70
C GLY A 256 0.45 -27.76 -4.37
N PHE A 257 1.49 -28.54 -4.74
CA PHE A 257 2.88 -28.11 -4.55
C PHE A 257 3.23 -26.94 -5.46
N ALA A 258 2.84 -27.01 -6.73
CA ALA A 258 3.10 -25.94 -7.69
C ALA A 258 2.43 -24.62 -7.27
N GLU A 259 1.17 -24.69 -6.82
CA GLU A 259 0.45 -23.56 -6.24
C GLU A 259 1.17 -23.01 -5.02
N MET A 260 1.61 -23.88 -4.10
CA MET A 260 2.35 -23.46 -2.92
C MET A 260 3.62 -22.69 -3.32
N VAL A 261 4.43 -23.22 -4.23
CA VAL A 261 5.67 -22.56 -4.67
C VAL A 261 5.39 -21.26 -5.43
N ILE A 262 4.37 -21.22 -6.28
CA ILE A 262 4.05 -20.03 -7.08
C ILE A 262 3.46 -18.92 -6.21
N LEU A 263 2.53 -19.26 -5.31
CA LEU A 263 1.77 -18.29 -4.52
C LEU A 263 2.49 -17.81 -3.26
N GLN A 264 3.39 -18.62 -2.69
CA GLN A 264 4.19 -18.18 -1.54
C GLN A 264 5.35 -17.31 -1.98
N ASN A 265 5.62 -16.27 -1.19
CA ASN A 265 6.85 -15.49 -1.27
C ASN A 265 7.92 -16.22 -0.43
N PHE A 266 9.09 -16.43 -1.00
CA PHE A 266 10.24 -17.03 -0.34
C PHE A 266 11.54 -16.58 -1.01
N THR A 267 12.64 -16.65 -0.25
CA THR A 267 13.97 -16.27 -0.73
C THR A 267 14.79 -17.47 -1.22
N LEU A 268 15.62 -17.23 -2.23
CA LEU A 268 16.68 -18.10 -2.71
C LEU A 268 17.99 -17.31 -2.67
N ASN A 269 19.02 -17.82 -2.00
CA ASN A 269 20.29 -17.11 -1.77
C ASN A 269 20.12 -15.67 -1.24
N GLY A 270 19.13 -15.46 -0.36
CA GLY A 270 18.84 -14.16 0.25
C GLY A 270 18.13 -13.16 -0.67
N LYS A 271 17.75 -13.54 -1.90
CA LYS A 271 16.98 -12.71 -2.84
C LYS A 271 15.59 -13.30 -3.05
N LYS A 272 14.57 -12.47 -3.29
CA LYS A 272 13.20 -12.91 -3.63
C LYS A 272 13.25 -13.86 -4.81
N ALA A 273 12.65 -15.04 -4.67
CA ALA A 273 12.58 -15.99 -5.77
C ALA A 273 11.82 -15.36 -6.94
N SER A 274 12.51 -15.16 -8.06
CA SER A 274 11.93 -14.62 -9.27
C SER A 274 10.91 -15.58 -9.86
N LYS A 275 10.01 -15.04 -10.70
CA LYS A 275 9.04 -15.87 -11.44
C LYS A 275 9.72 -17.04 -12.18
N LYS A 276 10.87 -16.79 -12.81
CA LYS A 276 11.62 -17.84 -13.53
C LYS A 276 12.17 -18.92 -12.58
N GLN A 277 12.71 -18.52 -11.43
CA GLN A 277 13.20 -19.47 -10.42
C GLN A 277 12.06 -20.33 -9.85
N LYS A 278 10.90 -19.71 -9.54
CA LYS A 278 9.71 -20.45 -9.09
C LYS A 278 9.20 -21.41 -10.17
N GLU A 279 9.11 -20.96 -11.43
CA GLU A 279 8.75 -21.82 -12.57
C GLU A 279 9.72 -23.00 -12.73
N ALA A 280 11.03 -22.78 -12.57
CA ALA A 280 12.05 -23.82 -12.67
C ALA A 280 11.98 -24.84 -11.52
N ILE A 281 11.73 -24.41 -10.28
CA ILE A 281 11.51 -25.32 -9.13
C ILE A 281 10.31 -26.23 -9.39
N VAL A 282 9.21 -25.64 -9.87
CA VAL A 282 7.99 -26.40 -10.17
C VAL A 282 8.22 -27.35 -11.35
N SER A 283 8.91 -26.92 -12.40
CA SER A 283 9.28 -27.77 -13.55
C SER A 283 10.10 -28.97 -13.10
N LEU A 284 11.13 -28.75 -12.26
CA LEU A 284 11.98 -29.80 -11.73
C LEU A 284 11.18 -30.79 -10.88
N PHE A 285 10.38 -30.29 -9.93
CA PHE A 285 9.55 -31.14 -9.08
C PHE A 285 8.55 -31.96 -9.89
N ASN A 286 7.89 -31.36 -10.88
CA ASN A 286 6.96 -32.07 -11.76
C ASN A 286 7.67 -33.15 -12.58
N GLY A 287 8.90 -32.90 -13.05
CA GLY A 287 9.72 -33.91 -13.71
C GLY A 287 9.97 -35.11 -12.80
N ILE A 288 10.32 -34.87 -11.54
CA ILE A 288 10.56 -35.92 -10.55
C ILE A 288 9.28 -36.73 -10.28
N MET A 289 8.14 -36.05 -10.13
CA MET A 289 6.86 -36.72 -9.82
C MET A 289 6.30 -37.53 -10.98
N LYS A 290 6.63 -37.18 -12.23
CA LYS A 290 6.17 -37.89 -13.43
C LYS A 290 7.08 -39.05 -13.85
N ALA A 291 8.30 -39.12 -13.30
CA ALA A 291 9.26 -40.16 -13.65
C ALA A 291 8.77 -41.52 -13.13
N GLU A 292 8.66 -42.51 -14.02
CA GLU A 292 8.40 -43.90 -13.61
C GLU A 292 9.64 -44.51 -12.95
N TRP A 293 10.82 -44.05 -13.38
CA TRP A 293 12.13 -44.38 -12.83
C TRP A 293 12.46 -45.88 -12.84
N THR A 294 12.10 -46.57 -13.93
CA THR A 294 12.39 -48.00 -14.11
C THR A 294 13.78 -48.23 -14.71
N PRO A 295 14.34 -49.46 -14.68
CA PRO A 295 15.62 -49.73 -15.35
C PRO A 295 15.66 -49.33 -16.83
N GLU A 296 14.52 -49.40 -17.52
CA GLU A 296 14.35 -49.11 -18.93
C GLU A 296 14.21 -47.60 -19.21
N THR A 297 13.54 -46.84 -18.32
CA THR A 297 13.27 -45.41 -18.52
C THR A 297 14.28 -44.49 -17.82
N LYS A 298 14.93 -44.95 -16.74
CA LYS A 298 15.77 -44.11 -15.87
C LYS A 298 16.87 -43.34 -16.60
N LEU A 299 17.46 -43.93 -17.66
CA LEU A 299 18.57 -43.27 -18.35
C LEU A 299 18.06 -42.03 -19.10
N ALA A 300 16.95 -42.17 -19.84
CA ALA A 300 16.33 -41.06 -20.55
C ALA A 300 15.77 -40.02 -19.58
N GLU A 301 15.04 -40.46 -18.55
CA GLU A 301 14.48 -39.57 -17.51
C GLU A 301 15.58 -38.82 -16.74
N SER A 302 16.73 -39.47 -16.48
CA SER A 302 17.86 -38.80 -15.83
C SER A 302 18.42 -37.65 -16.65
N MET A 303 18.47 -37.78 -17.98
CA MET A 303 18.94 -36.70 -18.86
C MET A 303 17.96 -35.52 -18.83
N GLU A 304 16.64 -35.79 -18.82
CA GLU A 304 15.63 -34.74 -18.70
C GLU A 304 15.71 -34.00 -17.36
N LEU A 305 15.87 -34.75 -16.25
CA LEU A 305 16.03 -34.14 -14.93
C LEU A 305 17.31 -33.33 -14.81
N ILE A 306 18.43 -33.80 -15.37
CA ILE A 306 19.69 -33.05 -15.42
C ILE A 306 19.49 -31.71 -16.12
N GLN A 307 18.80 -31.70 -17.26
CA GLN A 307 18.52 -30.45 -17.98
C GLN A 307 17.70 -29.46 -17.13
N LYS A 308 16.70 -29.94 -16.39
CA LYS A 308 15.90 -29.11 -15.48
C LYS A 308 16.72 -28.58 -14.30
N ILE A 309 17.64 -29.38 -13.78
CA ILE A 309 18.58 -28.97 -12.73
C ILE A 309 19.50 -27.87 -13.26
N GLU A 310 20.08 -28.05 -14.45
CA GLU A 310 20.94 -27.06 -15.10
C GLU A 310 20.19 -25.74 -15.36
N GLU A 311 18.95 -25.81 -15.85
CA GLU A 311 18.08 -24.64 -16.00
C GLU A 311 17.89 -23.91 -14.67
N PHE A 312 17.54 -24.63 -13.60
CA PHE A 312 17.36 -24.02 -12.28
C PHE A 312 18.65 -23.39 -11.77
N ILE A 313 19.78 -24.09 -11.85
CA ILE A 313 21.10 -23.58 -11.42
C ILE A 313 21.48 -22.32 -12.20
N SER A 314 21.23 -22.27 -13.51
CA SER A 314 21.53 -21.08 -14.33
C SER A 314 20.77 -19.82 -13.91
N LEU A 315 19.68 -19.98 -13.16
CA LEU A 315 18.87 -18.89 -12.62
C LEU A 315 19.29 -18.48 -11.20
N MET A 316 20.30 -19.13 -10.60
CA MET A 316 20.77 -18.87 -9.24
C MET A 316 21.97 -17.90 -9.16
N ASP A 317 22.57 -17.56 -10.31
CA ASP A 317 23.63 -16.55 -10.48
C ASP A 317 23.07 -15.11 -10.52
#